data_AF-A0A1M3H6T1-F1
#
_entry.id   AF-A0A1M3H6T1-F1
#
_cell.length_a   1.000
_cell.length_b   1.000
_cell.length_c   1.000
_cell.angle_alpha   90.00
_cell.angle_beta   90.00
_cell.angle_gamma   90.00
#
_symmetry.space_group_name_H-M   'P 1'
#
loop_
_entity.id
_entity.type
_entity.pdbx_description
1 polymer ?
#
loop_
_entity_poly.entity_id
_entity_poly.type
_entity_poly.pdbx_seq_one_letter_code
_entity_poly.pdbx_strand_id
1 'polypeptide(L)'
;MRIFASMKERLNLTIDAELVESMKAYAASKQMSVSELVESYFRTVTKPLQRKNIVDMVDGLEAANEPPADWRAKPVRFDMEAKYGV
;
A
#
# COMPACT_ATOMS: atom_id res chain seq x y z
N MET A 1 31.58 11.16 0.28
CA MET A 1 30.40 11.93 -0.17
C MET A 1 30.10 11.52 -1.62
N ARG A 2 29.10 10.68 -1.88
CA ARG A 2 28.68 10.34 -3.26
C ARG A 2 27.49 11.22 -3.63
N ILE A 3 27.71 12.11 -4.58
CA ILE A 3 26.67 12.97 -5.14
C ILE A 3 25.93 12.12 -6.19
N PHE A 4 24.80 11.51 -5.82
CA PHE A 4 23.89 10.94 -6.82
C PHE A 4 23.06 12.07 -7.39
N ALA A 5 23.61 12.79 -8.37
CA ALA A 5 22.78 13.58 -9.27
C ALA A 5 21.93 12.60 -10.09
N SER A 6 20.71 12.32 -9.63
CA SER A 6 19.73 11.53 -10.40
C SER A 6 19.49 12.25 -11.72
N MET A 7 19.65 11.56 -12.85
CA MET A 7 19.23 12.08 -14.15
C MET A 7 17.75 12.45 -14.07
N LYS A 8 17.42 13.70 -14.40
CA LYS A 8 16.05 14.23 -14.44
C LYS A 8 15.72 14.52 -15.90
N GLU A 9 14.57 14.03 -16.36
CA GLU A 9 14.03 14.36 -17.66
C GLU A 9 13.03 15.52 -17.56
N ARG A 10 12.99 16.39 -18.57
CA ARG A 10 12.04 17.51 -18.60
C ARG A 10 10.76 17.08 -19.30
N LEU A 11 9.64 17.20 -18.60
CA LEU A 11 8.30 16.98 -19.13
C LEU A 11 7.59 18.34 -19.29
N ASN A 12 7.09 18.65 -20.48
CA ASN A 12 6.24 19.81 -20.72
C ASN A 12 4.77 19.38 -20.70
N LEU A 13 3.94 20.06 -19.93
CA LEU A 13 2.51 19.76 -19.76
C LEU A 13 1.69 21.01 -20.06
N THR A 14 0.57 20.84 -20.75
CA THR A 14 -0.46 21.87 -20.90
C THR A 14 -1.52 21.66 -19.83
N ILE A 15 -1.73 22.67 -18.98
CA ILE A 15 -2.64 22.62 -17.84
C ILE A 15 -3.39 23.95 -17.80
N ASP A 16 -4.65 23.93 -17.36
CA ASP A 16 -5.46 25.13 -17.18
C ASP A 16 -4.77 26.17 -16.28
N ALA A 17 -4.82 27.44 -16.68
CA ALA A 17 -4.12 28.52 -15.99
C ALA A 17 -4.59 28.70 -14.53
N GLU A 18 -5.90 28.61 -14.28
CA GLU A 18 -6.48 28.71 -12.93
C GLU A 18 -6.01 27.56 -12.02
N LEU A 19 -5.85 26.36 -12.59
CA LEU A 19 -5.33 25.22 -11.88
C LEU A 19 -3.85 25.40 -11.54
N VAL A 20 -3.05 25.96 -12.46
CA VAL A 20 -1.64 26.28 -12.20
C VAL A 20 -1.48 27.24 -11.03
N GLU A 21 -2.31 28.28 -10.93
CA GLU A 21 -2.28 29.21 -9.80
C GLU A 21 -2.65 28.51 -8.48
N SER A 22 -3.68 27.67 -8.51
CA SER A 22 -4.07 26.86 -7.35
C SER A 22 -2.94 25.92 -6.89
N MET A 23 -2.24 25.29 -7.85
CA MET A 23 -1.08 24.43 -7.57
C MET A 23 0.07 25.20 -6.94
N LYS A 24 0.37 26.42 -7.43
CA LYS A 24 1.43 27.28 -6.86
C LYS A 24 1.09 27.67 -5.42
N ALA A 25 -0.15 28.10 -5.16
CA ALA A 25 -0.59 28.45 -3.82
C ALA A 25 -0.48 27.26 -2.85
N TYR A 26 -0.91 26.08 -3.30
CA TYR A 26 -0.77 24.85 -2.51
C TYR A 26 0.70 24.50 -2.23
N ALA A 27 1.55 24.53 -3.26
CA ALA A 27 2.98 24.23 -3.11
C ALA A 27 3.68 25.21 -2.15
N ALA A 28 3.38 26.51 -2.25
CA ALA A 28 3.88 27.52 -1.33
C ALA A 28 3.44 27.27 0.12
N SER A 29 2.17 26.90 0.34
CA SER A 29 1.65 26.55 1.67
C SER A 29 2.37 25.35 2.31
N LYS A 30 2.95 24.47 1.48
CA LYS A 30 3.70 23.28 1.87
C LYS A 30 5.22 23.47 1.79
N GLN A 31 5.69 24.69 1.52
CA GLN A 31 7.12 25.03 1.37
C GLN A 31 7.85 24.15 0.35
N MET A 32 7.17 23.77 -0.74
CA MET A 32 7.72 22.94 -1.81
C MET A 32 7.55 23.60 -3.17
N SER A 33 8.32 23.14 -4.15
CA SER A 33 8.17 23.58 -5.54
C SER A 33 7.01 22.86 -6.24
N VAL A 34 6.46 23.46 -7.30
CA VAL A 34 5.44 22.79 -8.14
C VAL A 34 5.99 21.52 -8.79
N SER A 35 7.25 21.54 -9.23
CA SER A 35 7.92 20.35 -9.77
C SER A 35 8.03 19.22 -8.75
N GLU A 36 8.33 19.54 -7.50
CA GLU A 36 8.41 18.56 -6.42
C GLU A 36 7.04 18.01 -6.05
N LEU A 37 6.01 18.86 -6.02
CA LEU A 37 4.62 18.45 -5.83
C LEU A 37 4.19 17.42 -6.88
N VAL A 38 4.42 17.74 -8.16
CA VAL A 38 4.04 16.90 -9.30
C VAL A 38 4.83 15.60 -9.31
N GLU A 39 6.13 15.66 -9.05
CA GLU A 39 6.98 14.47 -8.96
C GLU A 39 6.54 13.56 -7.81
N SER A 40 6.23 14.13 -6.64
CA SER A 40 5.72 13.38 -5.48
C SER A 40 4.41 12.66 -5.83
N TYR A 41 3.48 13.35 -6.48
CA TYR A 41 2.23 12.75 -6.93
C TYR A 41 2.47 11.59 -7.91
N PHE A 42 3.31 11.79 -8.93
CA PHE A 42 3.65 10.72 -9.87
C PHE A 42 4.33 9.54 -9.18
N ARG A 43 5.18 9.76 -8.17
CA ARG A 43 5.77 8.67 -7.37
C ARG A 43 4.72 7.89 -6.60
N THR A 44 3.70 8.56 -6.06
CA THR A 44 2.59 7.89 -5.38
C THR A 44 1.77 7.04 -6.35
N VAL A 45 1.46 7.57 -7.53
CA VAL A 45 0.62 6.88 -8.54
C VAL A 45 1.35 5.73 -9.22
N THR A 46 2.65 5.87 -9.46
CA THR A 46 3.48 4.83 -10.10
C THR A 46 4.11 3.85 -9.11
N LYS A 47 3.88 4.05 -7.80
CA LYS A 47 4.37 3.11 -6.79
C LYS A 47 3.81 1.72 -7.11
N PRO A 48 4.67 0.72 -7.37
CA PRO A 48 4.19 -0.63 -7.64
C PRO A 48 3.33 -1.05 -6.45
N LEU A 49 2.11 -1.52 -6.74
CA LEU A 49 1.29 -2.17 -5.73
C LEU A 49 2.15 -3.30 -5.18
N GLN A 50 2.68 -3.14 -3.97
CA GLN A 50 3.25 -4.26 -3.24
C GLN A 50 2.08 -5.14 -2.85
N ARG A 51 1.63 -5.96 -3.80
CA ARG A 51 0.85 -7.13 -3.51
C ARG A 51 1.77 -7.96 -2.63
N LYS A 52 1.58 -7.87 -1.31
CA LYS A 52 2.19 -8.81 -0.39
C LYS A 52 1.93 -10.19 -0.99
N ASN A 53 3.00 -10.91 -1.30
CA ASN A 53 2.85 -12.27 -1.77
C ASN A 53 2.13 -13.04 -0.65
N ILE A 54 1.36 -14.09 -0.98
CA ILE A 54 0.72 -14.94 0.04
C ILE A 54 1.78 -15.40 1.06
N VAL A 55 3.02 -15.61 0.59
CA VAL A 55 4.20 -15.89 1.43
C VAL A 55 4.48 -14.75 2.43
N ASP A 56 4.58 -13.50 1.98
CA ASP A 56 4.82 -12.33 2.86
C ASP A 56 3.69 -12.09 3.87
N MET A 57 2.45 -12.51 3.52
CA MET A 57 1.32 -12.44 4.43
C MET A 57 1.37 -13.53 5.50
N VAL A 58 1.81 -14.74 5.15
CA VAL A 58 1.97 -15.87 6.09
C VAL A 58 3.14 -15.61 7.04
N ASP A 59 4.26 -15.07 6.56
CA ASP A 59 5.42 -14.72 7.39
C ASP A 59 5.12 -13.58 8.37
N GLY A 60 4.15 -12.73 8.04
CA GLY A 60 3.68 -11.65 8.90
C GLY A 60 2.59 -12.05 9.90
N LEU A 61 2.15 -13.31 9.91
CA LEU A 61 1.24 -13.81 10.94
C LEU A 61 2.05 -13.96 12.24
N GLU A 62 1.68 -13.18 13.26
CA GLU A 62 2.18 -13.43 14.61
C GLU A 62 1.83 -14.88 14.99
N ALA A 63 2.80 -15.61 15.56
CA ALA A 63 2.58 -16.95 16.04
C ALA A 63 1.36 -16.90 16.97
N ALA A 64 0.31 -17.64 16.61
CA ALA A 64 -0.89 -17.70 17.42
C ALA A 64 -0.46 -18.07 18.85
N ASN A 65 -0.95 -17.31 19.83
CA ASN A 65 -0.83 -17.69 21.24
C ASN A 65 -1.23 -19.15 21.39
N GLU A 66 -0.57 -19.86 22.31
CA GLU A 66 -0.78 -21.29 22.54
C GLU A 66 -2.27 -21.62 22.44
N PRO A 67 -2.64 -22.63 21.62
CA PRO A 67 -4.04 -23.01 21.49
C PRO A 67 -4.61 -23.26 22.90
N PRO A 68 -5.85 -22.84 23.19
CA PRO A 68 -6.46 -23.04 24.49
C PRO A 68 -6.25 -24.48 24.97
N ALA A 69 -5.96 -24.68 26.25
CA ALA A 69 -5.60 -25.99 26.81
C ALA A 69 -6.63 -27.11 26.50
N ASP A 70 -7.88 -26.73 26.17
CA ASP A 70 -9.00 -27.60 25.83
C ASP A 70 -9.25 -27.78 24.32
N TRP A 71 -8.38 -27.26 23.42
CA TRP A 71 -8.62 -27.31 21.97
C TRP A 71 -8.71 -28.75 21.42
N ARG A 72 -8.01 -29.70 22.06
CA ARG A 72 -8.10 -31.15 21.76
C ARG A 72 -9.23 -31.87 22.49
N ALA A 73 -9.89 -31.22 23.44
CA ALA A 73 -10.91 -31.83 24.29
C ALA A 73 -12.33 -31.75 23.71
N LYS A 74 -12.53 -30.96 22.65
CA LYS A 74 -13.81 -30.93 21.93
C LYS A 74 -13.75 -31.96 20.80
N PRO A 75 -14.53 -33.05 20.85
CA PRO A 75 -14.69 -33.87 19.66
C PRO A 75 -15.23 -32.95 18.58
N VAL A 76 -14.46 -32.78 17.50
CA VAL A 76 -14.95 -32.09 16.32
C VAL A 76 -16.09 -32.97 15.82
N ARG A 77 -17.32 -32.56 16.11
CA ARG A 77 -18.52 -33.17 15.55
C ARG A 77 -18.53 -32.80 14.08
N PHE A 78 -17.87 -33.60 13.27
CA PHE A 78 -18.18 -33.68 11.86
C PHE A 78 -19.52 -34.43 11.76
N ASP A 79 -20.61 -33.76 12.11
CA ASP A 79 -21.95 -34.26 11.83
C ASP A 79 -22.15 -34.22 10.30
N MET A 80 -21.54 -35.16 9.57
CA MET A 80 -21.84 -35.40 8.16
C MET A 80 -23.27 -35.94 8.00
N GLU A 81 -23.77 -36.65 9.02
CA GLU A 81 -25.08 -37.30 9.01
C GLU A 81 -26.25 -36.32 8.99
N ALA A 82 -26.07 -35.07 9.46
CA ALA A 82 -27.13 -34.06 9.41
C ALA A 82 -27.26 -33.38 8.03
N LYS A 83 -26.26 -33.51 7.15
CA LYS A 83 -26.25 -32.85 5.83
C LYS A 83 -26.45 -33.82 4.67
N TYR A 84 -26.07 -35.08 4.83
CA TYR A 84 -26.23 -36.13 3.82
C TYR A 84 -26.79 -37.39 4.49
N GLY A 85 -28.06 -37.35 4.85
CA GLY A 85 -28.74 -38.46 5.51
C GLY A 85 -28.65 -39.76 4.70
N VAL A 86 -28.15 -40.81 5.34
CA VAL A 86 -28.28 -42.21 4.91
C VAL A 86 -29.08 -42.95 5.97
#